data_AF-A0A382H2T6-F1
#
_entry.id   AF-A0A382H2T6-F1
#
_cell.length_a   1.000
_cell.length_b   1.000
_cell.length_c   1.000
_cell.angle_alpha   90.00
_cell.angle_beta   90.00
_cell.angle_gamma   90.00
#
_symmetry.space_group_name_H-M   'P 1'
#
loop_
_entity.id
_entity.type
_entity.pdbx_description
1 polymer ?
#
loop_
_entity_poly.entity_id
_entity_poly.type
_entity_poly.pdbx_seq_one_letter_code
_entity_poly.pdbx_strand_id
1 'polypeptide(L)'
;MKRTFIFLLKLSLVMAFIGAFNTDAKPSKVDTLLAKGNAKAKQPLKRAGQIDGLTFLRRASIDIIGRIPTRAEIEQFHKWSATERRSKVVDKLLADPRYADRWTVFLSDILRIRSN
;
A
#
# COMPACT_ATOMS: atom_id res chain seq x y z
N MET A 1 2.23 -20.13 -43.53
CA MET A 1 2.87 -18.94 -42.93
C MET A 1 1.94 -18.03 -42.10
N LYS A 2 0.63 -17.92 -42.39
CA LYS A 2 -0.27 -16.99 -41.66
C LYS A 2 -0.54 -17.35 -40.19
N ARG A 3 -0.50 -18.65 -39.83
CA ARG A 3 -0.82 -19.13 -38.46
C ARG A 3 0.31 -18.89 -37.45
N THR A 4 1.56 -19.06 -37.86
CA THR A 4 2.75 -18.75 -37.03
C THR A 4 2.91 -17.26 -36.79
N PHE A 5 2.55 -16.42 -37.77
CA PHE A 5 2.58 -14.97 -37.65
C PHE A 5 1.55 -14.43 -36.63
N ILE A 6 0.32 -14.96 -36.66
CA ILE A 6 -0.73 -14.61 -35.68
C ILE A 6 -0.35 -15.07 -34.26
N PHE A 7 0.33 -16.21 -34.12
CA PHE A 7 0.78 -16.72 -32.82
C PHE A 7 1.92 -15.85 -32.23
N LEU A 8 2.89 -15.45 -33.04
CA LEU A 8 3.96 -14.53 -32.65
C LEU A 8 3.43 -13.12 -32.30
N LEU A 9 2.43 -12.63 -33.03
CA LEU A 9 1.77 -11.36 -32.72
C LEU A 9 1.02 -11.41 -31.38
N LYS A 10 0.30 -12.51 -31.10
CA LYS A 10 -0.37 -12.71 -29.80
C LYS A 10 0.64 -12.87 -28.65
N LEU A 11 1.78 -13.53 -28.87
CA LEU A 11 2.82 -13.70 -27.86
C LEU A 11 3.53 -12.37 -27.53
N SER A 12 3.73 -11.51 -28.54
CA SER A 12 4.26 -10.14 -28.34
C SER A 12 3.27 -9.24 -27.58
N LEU A 13 1.97 -9.36 -27.87
CA LEU A 13 0.92 -8.60 -27.17
C LEU A 13 0.81 -8.98 -25.68
N VAL A 14 1.00 -10.26 -25.33
CA VAL A 14 0.98 -10.74 -23.94
C VAL A 14 2.22 -10.28 -23.16
N MET A 15 3.40 -10.26 -23.80
CA MET A 15 4.63 -9.75 -23.17
C MET A 15 4.59 -8.24 -22.90
N ALA A 16 3.90 -7.46 -23.74
CA ALA A 16 3.69 -6.03 -23.52
C ALA A 16 2.76 -5.75 -22.31
N PHE A 17 1.88 -6.69 -21.96
CA PHE A 17 0.93 -6.53 -20.85
C PHE A 17 1.56 -6.78 -19.46
N ILE A 18 2.66 -7.53 -19.40
CA ILE A 18 3.36 -7.86 -18.14
C ILE A 18 4.29 -6.71 -17.68
N GLY A 19 4.73 -5.84 -18.59
CA GLY A 19 5.74 -4.81 -18.31
C GLY A 19 5.25 -3.47 -17.74
N ALA A 20 3.94 -3.19 -17.73
CA ALA A 20 3.43 -1.83 -17.55
C ALA A 20 2.86 -1.50 -16.16
N PHE A 21 2.98 -2.39 -15.18
CA PHE A 21 2.42 -2.16 -13.83
C PHE A 21 3.50 -1.88 -12.77
N ASN A 22 4.44 -0.99 -13.07
CA ASN A 22 5.22 -0.31 -12.03
C ASN A 22 4.54 1.03 -11.74
N THR A 23 3.58 1.05 -10.82
CA THR A 23 3.25 2.31 -10.13
C THR A 23 4.31 2.57 -9.08
N ASP A 24 5.48 2.99 -9.53
CA ASP A 24 6.32 3.83 -8.70
C ASP A 24 5.57 5.15 -8.53
N ALA A 25 5.06 5.39 -7.31
CA ALA A 25 4.57 6.70 -6.95
C ALA A 25 5.66 7.73 -7.32
N LYS A 26 5.31 8.74 -8.14
CA LYS A 26 6.27 9.77 -8.54
C LYS A 26 6.94 10.34 -7.29
N PRO A 27 8.28 10.40 -7.22
CA PRO A 27 8.97 10.93 -6.05
C PRO A 27 8.45 12.33 -5.75
N SER A 28 7.88 12.49 -4.57
CA SER A 28 7.41 13.78 -4.10
C SER A 28 8.60 14.69 -3.82
N LYS A 29 8.37 16.00 -3.72
CA LYS A 29 9.39 16.96 -3.26
C LYS A 29 9.96 16.53 -1.90
N VAL A 30 9.13 15.93 -1.04
CA VAL A 30 9.54 15.39 0.27
C VAL A 30 10.58 14.27 0.12
N ASP A 31 10.43 13.36 -0.84
CA ASP A 31 11.39 12.27 -1.07
C ASP A 31 12.79 12.78 -1.44
N THR A 32 12.84 13.88 -2.18
CA THR A 32 14.12 14.53 -2.54
C THR A 32 14.79 15.17 -1.32
N LEU A 33 14.01 15.79 -0.42
CA LEU A 33 14.51 16.39 0.81
C LEU A 33 15.00 15.32 1.79
N LEU A 34 14.26 14.22 1.93
CA LEU A 34 14.66 13.07 2.73
C LEU A 34 15.95 12.44 2.19
N ALA A 35 16.08 12.28 0.87
CA ALA A 35 17.32 11.76 0.27
C ALA A 35 18.53 12.67 0.58
N LYS A 36 18.36 13.99 0.45
CA LYS A 36 19.41 14.97 0.81
C LYS A 36 19.78 14.93 2.29
N GLY A 37 18.79 14.79 3.17
CA GLY A 37 19.01 14.67 4.62
C GLY A 37 19.75 13.38 4.97
N ASN A 38 19.29 12.25 4.43
CA ASN A 38 19.88 10.94 4.67
C ASN A 38 21.33 10.83 4.17
N ALA A 39 21.67 11.55 3.09
CA ALA A 39 23.05 11.62 2.58
C ALA A 39 24.02 12.36 3.52
N LYS A 40 23.52 13.24 4.40
CA LYS A 40 24.33 13.99 5.37
C LYS A 40 24.48 13.27 6.72
N ALA A 41 23.80 12.14 6.90
CA ALA A 41 23.88 11.39 8.14
C ALA A 41 25.29 10.78 8.31
N LYS A 42 25.78 10.69 9.56
CA LYS A 42 27.09 10.08 9.87
C LYS A 42 27.21 8.63 9.39
N GLN A 43 26.08 7.94 9.19
CA GLN A 43 25.99 6.63 8.59
C GLN A 43 24.95 6.66 7.45
N PRO A 44 25.23 6.07 6.28
CA PRO A 44 24.30 6.07 5.16
C PRO A 44 23.05 5.26 5.50
N LEU A 45 21.91 5.93 5.58
CA LEU A 45 20.62 5.30 5.85
C LEU A 45 20.10 4.61 4.59
N LYS A 46 19.99 3.27 4.63
CA LYS A 46 19.40 2.47 3.56
C LYS A 46 17.88 2.54 3.63
N ARG A 47 17.23 2.81 2.49
CA ARG A 47 15.76 2.74 2.39
C ARG A 47 15.28 1.32 2.65
N ALA A 48 14.21 1.19 3.43
CA ALA A 48 13.53 -0.08 3.60
C ALA A 48 12.96 -0.57 2.26
N GLY A 49 13.04 -1.88 2.02
CA GLY A 49 12.39 -2.49 0.87
C GLY A 49 10.86 -2.42 0.96
N GLN A 50 10.19 -2.63 -0.17
CA GLN A 50 8.74 -2.70 -0.19
C GLN A 50 8.27 -3.97 0.55
N ILE A 51 7.27 -3.83 1.42
CA ILE A 51 6.66 -4.97 2.12
C ILE A 51 5.68 -5.72 1.20
N ASP A 52 5.45 -7.00 1.50
CA ASP A 52 4.46 -7.82 0.80
C ASP A 52 3.03 -7.34 1.06
N GLY A 53 2.10 -7.76 0.19
CA GLY A 53 0.72 -7.29 0.22
C GLY A 53 -0.04 -7.70 1.48
N LEU A 54 0.19 -8.90 2.02
CA LEU A 54 -0.54 -9.40 3.18
C LEU A 54 -0.03 -8.75 4.48
N THR A 55 1.28 -8.56 4.59
CA THR A 55 1.89 -7.77 5.67
C THR A 55 1.39 -6.34 5.64
N PHE A 56 1.27 -5.72 4.45
CA PHE A 56 0.67 -4.40 4.31
C PHE A 56 -0.78 -4.39 4.82
N LEU A 57 -1.62 -5.31 4.35
CA LEU A 57 -3.02 -5.40 4.75
C LEU A 57 -3.18 -5.54 6.26
N ARG A 58 -2.39 -6.44 6.88
CA ARG A 58 -2.42 -6.67 8.33
C ARG A 58 -2.02 -5.42 9.11
N ARG A 59 -0.92 -4.76 8.73
CA ARG A 59 -0.44 -3.53 9.40
C ARG A 59 -1.46 -2.41 9.26
N ALA A 60 -1.91 -2.12 8.05
CA ALA A 60 -2.89 -1.07 7.80
C ALA A 60 -4.20 -1.30 8.59
N SER A 61 -4.69 -2.55 8.67
CA SER A 61 -5.91 -2.84 9.43
C SER A 61 -5.73 -2.61 10.94
N ILE A 62 -4.60 -3.03 11.50
CA ILE A 62 -4.31 -2.81 12.93
C ILE A 62 -4.11 -1.32 13.22
N ASP A 63 -3.38 -0.62 12.37
CA ASP A 63 -3.03 0.78 12.60
C ASP A 63 -4.26 1.69 12.45
N ILE A 64 -5.09 1.48 11.42
CA ILE A 64 -6.21 2.36 11.07
C ILE A 64 -7.46 2.04 11.90
N ILE A 65 -7.82 0.76 12.06
CA ILE A 65 -9.09 0.35 12.70
C ILE A 65 -8.90 -0.56 13.92
N GLY A 66 -7.66 -0.86 14.32
CA GLY A 66 -7.38 -1.58 15.57
C GLY A 66 -7.66 -3.09 15.54
N ARG A 67 -7.85 -3.72 14.38
CA ARG A 67 -8.11 -5.18 14.29
C ARG A 67 -7.35 -5.85 13.15
N ILE A 68 -7.17 -7.17 13.27
CA ILE A 68 -6.68 -7.99 12.18
C ILE A 68 -7.72 -8.09 11.05
N PRO A 69 -7.30 -8.21 9.78
CA PRO A 69 -8.21 -8.42 8.66
C PRO A 69 -8.86 -9.80 8.77
N THR A 70 -10.13 -9.89 8.40
CA THR A 70 -10.86 -11.16 8.31
C THR A 70 -10.48 -11.93 7.05
N ARG A 71 -10.77 -13.24 7.02
CA ARG A 71 -10.56 -14.04 5.81
C ARG A 71 -11.26 -13.45 4.59
N ALA A 72 -12.51 -13.01 4.72
CA ALA A 72 -13.26 -12.41 3.63
C ALA A 72 -12.59 -11.14 3.07
N GLU A 73 -12.00 -10.32 3.92
CA GLU A 73 -11.27 -9.11 3.51
C GLU A 73 -9.94 -9.44 2.83
N ILE A 74 -9.24 -10.49 3.29
CA ILE A 74 -8.02 -10.98 2.63
C ILE A 74 -8.36 -11.45 1.21
N GLU A 75 -9.40 -12.26 1.05
CA GLU A 75 -9.85 -12.70 -0.28
C GLU A 75 -10.27 -11.53 -1.16
N GLN A 76 -10.99 -10.54 -0.61
CA GLN A 76 -11.36 -9.33 -1.33
C GLN A 76 -10.12 -8.53 -1.78
N PHE A 77 -9.12 -8.40 -0.91
CA PHE A 77 -7.88 -7.70 -1.21
C PHE A 77 -7.10 -8.36 -2.36
N HIS A 78 -7.11 -9.70 -2.43
CA HIS A 78 -6.48 -10.45 -3.51
C HIS A 78 -7.22 -10.35 -4.85
N LYS A 79 -8.52 -10.04 -4.85
CA LYS A 79 -9.30 -9.80 -6.08
C LYS A 79 -8.95 -8.47 -6.76
N TRP A 80 -8.31 -7.54 -6.06
CA TRP A 80 -7.89 -6.26 -6.63
C TRP A 80 -6.49 -6.34 -7.26
N SER A 81 -6.28 -5.52 -8.30
CA SER A 81 -4.98 -5.39 -8.96
C SER A 81 -3.87 -4.99 -7.97
N ALA A 82 -2.62 -5.38 -8.23
CA ALA A 82 -1.48 -5.03 -7.36
C ALA A 82 -1.34 -3.52 -7.16
N THR A 83 -1.63 -2.79 -8.23
CA THR A 83 -1.57 -1.34 -8.34
C THR A 83 -2.63 -0.64 -7.50
N GLU A 84 -3.86 -1.14 -7.48
CA GLU A 84 -4.99 -0.45 -6.84
C GLU A 84 -5.30 -0.95 -5.43
N ARG A 85 -4.96 -2.22 -5.12
CA ARG A 85 -5.42 -2.88 -3.88
C ARG A 85 -5.05 -2.13 -2.60
N ARG A 86 -3.90 -1.43 -2.59
CA ARG A 86 -3.45 -0.63 -1.44
C ARG A 86 -4.29 0.62 -1.24
N SER A 87 -4.62 1.36 -2.31
CA SER A 87 -5.50 2.53 -2.20
C SER A 87 -6.89 2.10 -1.77
N LYS A 88 -7.47 1.10 -2.45
CA LYS A 88 -8.82 0.62 -2.17
C LYS A 88 -9.00 0.12 -0.75
N VAL A 89 -7.99 -0.56 -0.18
CA VAL A 89 -8.09 -1.00 1.21
C VAL A 89 -8.00 0.16 2.19
N VAL A 90 -7.14 1.16 1.94
CA VAL A 90 -7.07 2.35 2.79
C VAL A 90 -8.40 3.10 2.77
N ASP A 91 -8.98 3.32 1.59
CA ASP A 91 -10.29 3.97 1.45
C ASP A 91 -11.38 3.23 2.22
N LYS A 92 -11.38 1.89 2.12
CA LYS A 92 -12.33 1.04 2.86
C LYS A 92 -12.13 1.10 4.38
N LEU A 93 -10.88 1.13 4.85
CA LEU A 93 -10.56 1.18 6.28
C LEU A 93 -10.90 2.54 6.90
N LEU A 94 -10.67 3.64 6.17
CA LEU A 94 -11.03 4.99 6.61
C LEU A 94 -12.56 5.18 6.67
N ALA A 95 -13.32 4.45 5.85
CA ALA A 95 -14.77 4.44 5.88
C ALA A 95 -15.38 3.47 6.92
N ASP A 96 -14.57 2.61 7.57
CA ASP A 96 -15.07 1.69 8.61
C ASP A 96 -15.43 2.49 9.87
N PRO A 97 -16.62 2.27 10.48
CA PRO A 97 -17.02 2.98 11.71
C PRO A 97 -15.98 2.91 12.84
N ARG A 98 -15.20 1.82 12.92
CA ARG A 98 -14.15 1.64 13.93
C ARG A 98 -12.98 2.59 13.79
N TYR A 99 -12.83 3.24 12.64
CA TYR A 99 -11.81 4.27 12.46
C TYR A 99 -11.97 5.37 13.51
N ALA A 100 -13.19 5.89 13.68
CA ALA A 100 -13.46 6.92 14.68
C ALA A 100 -13.14 6.40 16.09
N ASP A 101 -13.64 5.21 16.45
CA ASP A 101 -13.41 4.60 17.77
C ASP A 101 -11.91 4.45 18.09
N ARG A 102 -11.14 3.92 17.12
CA ARG A 102 -9.69 3.70 17.27
C ARG A 102 -8.96 5.02 17.52
N TRP A 103 -9.27 6.04 16.74
CA TRP A 103 -8.57 7.33 16.83
C TRP A 103 -9.04 8.18 18.01
N THR A 104 -10.30 8.05 18.43
CA THR A 104 -10.79 8.69 19.66
C THR A 104 -10.03 8.17 20.87
N VAL A 105 -9.81 6.86 21.00
CA VAL A 105 -9.03 6.30 22.11
C VAL A 105 -7.58 6.78 22.06
N PHE A 106 -6.95 6.69 20.88
CA PHE A 106 -5.56 7.11 20.69
C PHE A 106 -5.34 8.60 21.03
N LEU A 107 -6.22 9.47 20.55
CA LEU A 107 -6.12 10.91 20.82
C LEU A 107 -6.48 11.26 22.26
N SER A 108 -7.45 10.55 22.86
CA SER A 108 -7.79 10.75 24.28
C SER A 108 -6.60 10.46 25.19
N ASP A 109 -5.82 9.41 24.87
CA ASP A 109 -4.60 9.06 25.60
C ASP A 109 -3.51 10.12 25.42
N ILE A 110 -3.21 10.50 24.18
CA ILE A 110 -2.18 11.53 23.87
C ILE A 110 -2.50 12.87 24.52
N LEU A 111 -3.76 13.31 24.44
CA LEU A 111 -4.20 14.60 24.96
C LEU A 111 -4.52 14.54 26.45
N ARG A 112 -4.45 13.35 27.07
CA ARG A 112 -4.79 13.10 28.47
C ARG A 112 -6.18 13.64 28.82
N ILE A 113 -7.16 13.38 27.97
CA ILE A 113 -8.55 13.81 28.19
C ILE A 113 -9.05 13.12 29.45
N ARG A 114 -9.39 13.93 30.46
CA ARG A 114 -10.03 13.49 31.68
C ARG A 114 -11.47 13.97 31.63
N SER A 115 -12.43 13.05 31.60
CA SER A 115 -13.81 13.39 31.94
C SER A 115 -13.85 13.64 33.44
N ASN A 116 -14.16 14.88 33.83
CA ASN A 116 -14.45 15.25 35.21
C ASN A 116 -15.85 14.80 35.59
#